data_AF-A0A3N5MW20-F1
#
_entry.id   AF-A0A3N5MW20-F1
#
_cell.length_a   1.000
_cell.length_b   1.000
_cell.length_c   1.000
_cell.angle_alpha   90.00
_cell.angle_beta   90.00
_cell.angle_gamma   90.00
#
_symmetry.space_group_name_H-M   'P 1'
#
loop_
_entity.id
_entity.type
_entity.pdbx_description
1 polymer ?
#
loop_
_entity_poly.entity_id
_entity_poly.type
_entity_poly.pdbx_seq_one_letter_code
_entity_poly.pdbx_strand_id
1 'polypeptide(L)'
;MTSHFFLLGGPISVERLSWIEECLKFFFVKLNPENLLHHTKAPRDAIFTFLLTGEALYSLQNPQTLPVWEIILSMPSVKIVCDLKELELRGISIGRLKMKNPEQVIYQNSLALNGQPSFWKDVMKFARQHEQPVPSTVGYLHMESPYMNQSSHAALQFLAAGLEAHASVDLYAYLDGVHLGHLGQNPSECENIGSGLEDLHDKAQKKGVSFQVLACGRCAAARGYSTWDDGQGMVISTCTIKPVKIRNLKETIDQFKRNHIILAKDSASFQFKKNGQLSSFPLQEKERSPPVTILITRRPYGTEEAFGAISFAVACAYEGITTRVVFIEDGVYALMGEHKLEIKTHFFNLQEVVDAVAGSANLQFFAFQPSLNQRGIMKNRKLNAVLDIGIPELGQLLFFPPNGVSANHQRVIIF
;
A
#
# COMPACT_ATOMS: atom_id res chain seq x y z
N MET A 1 0.99 -13.37 -17.54
CA MET A 1 0.05 -12.24 -17.39
C MET A 1 0.36 -11.54 -16.08
N THR A 2 0.26 -10.21 -15.97
CA THR A 2 0.42 -9.52 -14.69
C THR A 2 -0.87 -9.64 -13.87
N SER A 3 -0.79 -10.27 -12.70
CA SER A 3 -1.93 -10.52 -11.82
C SER A 3 -2.20 -9.35 -10.89
N HIS A 4 -3.46 -9.19 -10.47
CA HIS A 4 -3.83 -8.34 -9.34
C HIS A 4 -3.22 -8.92 -8.07
N PHE A 5 -2.76 -8.07 -7.15
CA PHE A 5 -2.28 -8.58 -5.87
C PHE A 5 -2.52 -7.61 -4.72
N PHE A 6 -2.67 -8.19 -3.53
CA PHE A 6 -2.64 -7.52 -2.24
C PHE A 6 -1.35 -7.90 -1.52
N LEU A 7 -0.72 -6.94 -0.85
CA LEU A 7 0.29 -7.17 0.19
C LEU A 7 -0.33 -6.74 1.51
N LEU A 8 -0.47 -7.68 2.44
CA LEU A 8 -1.06 -7.43 3.76
C LEU A 8 -0.06 -7.88 4.83
N GLY A 9 0.36 -6.93 5.67
CA GLY A 9 1.28 -7.13 6.79
C GLY A 9 0.68 -6.76 8.14
N GLY A 10 -0.38 -5.95 8.16
CA GLY A 10 -1.13 -5.57 9.35
C GLY A 10 -2.25 -6.55 9.72
N PRO A 11 -2.92 -6.32 10.86
CA PRO A 11 -3.99 -7.19 11.31
C PRO A 11 -5.18 -7.11 10.34
N ILE A 12 -5.69 -8.26 9.91
CA ILE A 12 -6.85 -8.34 9.02
C ILE A 12 -8.09 -8.62 9.86
N SER A 13 -8.99 -7.64 9.92
CA SER A 13 -10.30 -7.80 10.56
C SER A 13 -11.26 -8.62 9.69
N VAL A 14 -12.31 -9.15 10.30
CA VAL A 14 -13.41 -9.81 9.56
C VAL A 14 -14.05 -8.84 8.58
N GLU A 15 -14.32 -7.61 9.02
CA GLU A 15 -14.88 -6.56 8.16
C GLU A 15 -13.99 -6.32 6.94
N ARG A 16 -12.65 -6.25 7.14
CA ARG A 16 -11.69 -6.08 6.05
C ARG A 16 -11.80 -7.18 5.02
N LEU A 17 -11.75 -8.41 5.51
CA LEU A 17 -11.77 -9.58 4.65
C LEU A 17 -13.12 -9.73 3.93
N SER A 18 -14.23 -9.39 4.59
CA SER A 18 -15.58 -9.45 4.01
C SER A 18 -15.78 -8.45 2.87
N TRP A 19 -15.34 -7.19 3.01
CA TRP A 19 -15.47 -6.25 1.87
C TRP A 19 -14.54 -6.63 0.71
N ILE A 20 -13.37 -7.22 0.98
CA ILE A 20 -12.48 -7.78 -0.05
C ILE A 20 -13.19 -8.93 -0.78
N GLU A 21 -13.73 -9.88 -0.04
CA GLU A 21 -14.47 -11.04 -0.57
C GLU A 21 -15.62 -10.59 -1.48
N GLU A 22 -16.42 -9.62 -1.04
CA GLU A 22 -17.54 -9.08 -1.80
C GLU A 22 -17.08 -8.31 -3.05
N CYS A 23 -15.95 -7.60 -2.98
CA CYS A 23 -15.34 -6.99 -4.17
C CYS A 23 -14.86 -8.06 -5.15
N LEU A 24 -14.25 -9.16 -4.68
CA LEU A 24 -13.86 -10.27 -5.55
C LEU A 24 -15.08 -10.94 -6.19
N LYS A 25 -16.17 -11.16 -5.45
CA LYS A 25 -17.44 -11.65 -6.01
C LYS A 25 -17.93 -10.72 -7.12
N PHE A 26 -17.91 -9.41 -6.90
CA PHE A 26 -18.24 -8.43 -7.93
C PHE A 26 -17.34 -8.60 -9.17
N PHE A 27 -16.02 -8.71 -8.98
CA PHE A 27 -15.08 -8.92 -10.08
C PHE A 27 -15.37 -10.20 -10.89
N PHE A 28 -15.53 -11.33 -10.22
CA PHE A 28 -15.71 -12.62 -10.88
C PHE A 28 -17.12 -12.81 -11.45
N VAL A 29 -18.17 -12.31 -10.80
CA VAL A 29 -19.56 -12.53 -11.24
C VAL A 29 -20.01 -11.46 -12.22
N LYS A 30 -19.64 -10.20 -12.01
CA LYS A 30 -20.12 -9.07 -12.84
C LYS A 30 -19.15 -8.69 -13.94
N LEU A 31 -17.85 -8.63 -13.64
CA LEU A 31 -16.88 -8.07 -14.58
C LEU A 31 -16.28 -9.12 -15.51
N ASN A 32 -15.97 -10.30 -14.97
CA ASN A 32 -15.30 -11.35 -15.72
C ASN A 32 -15.90 -12.75 -15.40
N PRO A 33 -17.20 -13.00 -15.71
CA PRO A 33 -17.86 -14.28 -15.46
C PRO A 33 -17.17 -15.48 -16.13
N GLU A 34 -16.43 -15.25 -17.21
CA GLU A 34 -15.60 -16.26 -17.89
C GLU A 34 -14.48 -16.84 -17.01
N ASN A 35 -14.11 -16.11 -15.95
CA ASN A 35 -13.11 -16.57 -14.99
C ASN A 35 -13.67 -17.59 -13.98
N LEU A 36 -14.99 -17.75 -13.91
CA LEU A 36 -15.66 -18.77 -13.09
C LEU A 36 -15.83 -20.11 -13.82
N LEU A 37 -15.65 -20.15 -15.15
CA LEU A 37 -15.83 -21.37 -15.94
C LEU A 37 -14.63 -22.32 -15.73
N HIS A 38 -14.83 -23.40 -14.98
CA HIS A 38 -13.84 -24.45 -14.69
C HIS A 38 -13.38 -25.27 -15.93
N HIS A 39 -14.03 -25.08 -17.08
CA HIS A 39 -13.78 -25.87 -18.28
C HIS A 39 -13.26 -24.97 -19.40
N THR A 40 -11.93 -24.85 -19.51
CA THR A 40 -11.14 -25.03 -20.74
C THR A 40 -9.74 -24.39 -20.60
N LYS A 41 -8.72 -25.26 -20.69
CA LYS A 41 -7.27 -25.03 -20.86
C LYS A 41 -6.43 -24.66 -19.63
N ALA A 42 -5.45 -25.56 -19.36
CA ALA A 42 -4.20 -25.42 -18.61
C ALA A 42 -4.32 -24.81 -17.19
N PRO A 43 -3.34 -24.96 -16.27
CA PRO A 43 -3.43 -24.25 -14.99
C PRO A 43 -3.45 -22.75 -15.28
N ARG A 44 -4.59 -22.09 -15.06
CA ARG A 44 -4.68 -20.63 -15.20
C ARG A 44 -3.76 -20.01 -14.14
N ASP A 45 -2.90 -19.10 -14.57
CA ASP A 45 -2.18 -18.22 -13.66
C ASP A 45 -3.19 -17.51 -12.74
N ALA A 46 -2.79 -17.26 -11.49
CA ALA A 46 -3.66 -16.58 -10.53
C ALA A 46 -4.06 -15.20 -11.07
N ILE A 47 -5.34 -14.85 -10.97
CA ILE A 47 -5.81 -13.50 -11.28
C ILE A 47 -5.59 -12.60 -10.08
N PHE A 48 -5.89 -13.11 -8.87
CA PHE A 48 -5.64 -12.44 -7.61
C PHE A 48 -4.66 -13.22 -6.76
N THR A 49 -3.65 -12.54 -6.24
CA THR A 49 -2.71 -13.10 -5.27
C THR A 49 -2.71 -12.27 -3.99
N PHE A 50 -2.90 -12.94 -2.85
CA PHE A 50 -2.75 -12.35 -1.52
C PHE A 50 -1.37 -12.71 -0.97
N LEU A 51 -0.49 -11.73 -0.82
CA LEU A 51 0.83 -11.85 -0.22
C LEU A 51 0.68 -11.49 1.26
N LEU A 52 0.79 -12.48 2.15
CA LEU A 52 0.55 -12.33 3.59
C LEU A 52 1.84 -12.49 4.39
N THR A 53 2.12 -11.53 5.26
CA THR A 53 3.27 -11.53 6.20
C THR A 53 2.83 -10.90 7.53
N GLY A 54 3.68 -10.88 8.55
CA GLY A 54 3.39 -10.18 9.81
C GLY A 54 2.09 -10.62 10.49
N GLU A 55 1.32 -9.66 10.99
CA GLU A 55 0.09 -9.90 11.74
C GLU A 55 -1.08 -10.39 10.87
N ALA A 56 -1.03 -10.13 9.56
CA ALA A 56 -2.06 -10.60 8.62
C ALA A 56 -2.19 -12.12 8.64
N LEU A 57 -1.12 -12.85 8.96
CA LEU A 57 -1.11 -14.31 9.02
C LEU A 57 -2.05 -14.87 10.10
N TYR A 58 -2.32 -14.14 11.19
CA TYR A 58 -3.28 -14.58 12.22
C TYR A 58 -4.69 -14.77 11.66
N SER A 59 -5.04 -14.08 10.57
CA SER A 59 -6.34 -14.25 9.92
C SER A 59 -6.57 -15.65 9.33
N LEU A 60 -5.50 -16.42 9.10
CA LEU A 60 -5.57 -17.78 8.57
C LEU A 60 -5.97 -18.82 9.62
N GLN A 61 -5.96 -18.46 10.90
CA GLN A 61 -6.37 -19.33 12.01
C GLN A 61 -7.48 -18.74 12.86
N ASN A 62 -7.71 -17.44 12.80
CA ASN A 62 -8.78 -16.79 13.55
C ASN A 62 -10.15 -17.36 13.10
N PRO A 63 -10.97 -17.91 14.03
CA PRO A 63 -12.27 -18.51 13.72
C PRO A 63 -13.25 -17.59 13.01
N GLN A 64 -13.11 -16.26 13.17
CA GLN A 64 -14.00 -15.29 12.56
C GLN A 64 -13.63 -14.97 11.11
N THR A 65 -12.34 -14.99 10.76
CA THR A 65 -11.85 -14.68 9.40
C THR A 65 -11.70 -15.94 8.54
N LEU A 66 -11.45 -17.10 9.15
CA LEU A 66 -11.25 -18.37 8.45
C LEU A 66 -12.41 -18.74 7.49
N PRO A 67 -13.71 -18.58 7.86
CA PRO A 67 -14.80 -18.86 6.93
C PRO A 67 -14.77 -17.98 5.68
N VAL A 68 -14.39 -16.70 5.84
CA VAL A 68 -14.28 -15.76 4.71
C VAL A 68 -13.12 -16.16 3.80
N TRP A 69 -11.98 -16.58 4.35
CA TRP A 69 -10.88 -17.14 3.55
C TRP A 69 -11.30 -18.40 2.78
N GLU A 70 -12.11 -19.28 3.39
CA GLU A 70 -12.63 -20.46 2.69
C GLU A 70 -13.54 -20.07 1.50
N ILE A 71 -14.30 -18.98 1.60
CA ILE A 71 -15.11 -18.45 0.49
C ILE A 71 -14.20 -17.84 -0.59
N ILE A 72 -13.23 -17.00 -0.20
CA ILE A 72 -12.26 -16.40 -1.13
C ILE A 72 -11.51 -17.49 -1.91
N LEU A 73 -11.03 -18.53 -1.22
CA LEU A 73 -10.30 -19.64 -1.84
C LEU A 73 -11.19 -20.55 -2.69
N SER A 74 -12.52 -20.54 -2.51
CA SER A 74 -13.43 -21.27 -3.42
C SER A 74 -13.43 -20.68 -4.85
N MET A 75 -12.90 -19.47 -5.04
CA MET A 75 -12.77 -18.84 -6.35
C MET A 75 -11.51 -19.38 -7.07
N PRO A 76 -11.63 -19.95 -8.29
CA PRO A 76 -10.58 -20.77 -8.92
C PRO A 76 -9.30 -20.04 -9.33
N SER A 77 -9.28 -18.70 -9.31
CA SER A 77 -8.13 -17.88 -9.73
C SER A 77 -7.60 -16.99 -8.62
N VAL A 78 -7.87 -17.35 -7.36
CA VAL A 78 -7.31 -16.70 -6.18
C VAL A 78 -6.23 -17.57 -5.56
N LYS A 79 -5.08 -16.98 -5.23
CA LYS A 79 -3.99 -17.63 -4.49
C LYS A 79 -3.59 -16.81 -3.27
N ILE A 80 -3.05 -17.49 -2.27
CA ILE A 80 -2.43 -16.92 -1.09
C ILE A 80 -0.97 -17.38 -1.07
N VAL A 81 -0.05 -16.44 -0.89
CA VAL A 81 1.37 -16.70 -0.62
C VAL A 81 1.65 -16.20 0.78
N CYS A 82 2.03 -17.11 1.67
CA CYS A 82 2.38 -16.80 3.05
C CYS A 82 3.88 -16.67 3.22
N ASP A 83 4.30 -15.78 4.10
CA ASP A 83 5.67 -15.70 4.58
C ASP A 83 5.96 -16.86 5.55
N LEU A 84 6.78 -17.81 5.11
CA LEU A 84 7.12 -19.01 5.86
C LEU A 84 7.80 -18.67 7.18
N LYS A 85 8.73 -17.71 7.17
CA LYS A 85 9.50 -17.36 8.38
C LYS A 85 8.60 -16.75 9.44
N GLU A 86 7.64 -15.93 9.01
CA GLU A 86 6.68 -15.30 9.91
C GLU A 86 5.63 -16.29 10.44
N LEU A 87 5.22 -17.28 9.63
CA LEU A 87 4.39 -18.39 10.07
C LEU A 87 5.07 -19.20 11.17
N GLU A 88 6.34 -19.57 10.95
CA GLU A 88 7.16 -20.31 11.91
C GLU A 88 7.39 -19.51 13.20
N LEU A 89 7.77 -18.24 13.07
CA LEU A 89 7.99 -17.32 14.20
C LEU A 89 6.75 -17.18 15.09
N ARG A 90 5.55 -17.16 14.48
CA ARG A 90 4.27 -16.96 15.20
C ARG A 90 3.59 -18.26 15.60
N GLY A 91 4.15 -19.43 15.23
CA GLY A 91 3.54 -20.73 15.51
C GLY A 91 2.20 -20.95 14.79
N ILE A 92 2.00 -20.31 13.63
CA ILE A 92 0.74 -20.37 12.87
C ILE A 92 0.79 -21.57 11.92
N SER A 93 -0.11 -22.53 12.14
CA SER A 93 -0.32 -23.69 11.26
C SER A 93 -1.43 -23.44 10.25
N ILE A 94 -1.09 -23.52 8.97
CA ILE A 94 -2.04 -23.40 7.84
C ILE A 94 -2.42 -24.75 7.22
N GLY A 95 -2.09 -25.86 7.90
CA GLY A 95 -2.24 -27.22 7.36
C GLY A 95 -3.66 -27.52 6.87
N ARG A 96 -4.69 -27.11 7.62
CA ARG A 96 -6.10 -27.27 7.22
C ARG A 96 -6.42 -26.55 5.90
N LEU A 97 -6.04 -25.28 5.78
CA LEU A 97 -6.29 -24.49 4.57
C LEU A 97 -5.53 -25.05 3.36
N LYS A 98 -4.28 -25.47 3.58
CA LYS A 98 -3.44 -26.10 2.55
C LYS A 98 -4.00 -27.44 2.08
N MET A 99 -4.46 -28.29 3.00
CA MET A 99 -5.06 -29.59 2.64
C MET A 99 -6.32 -29.41 1.79
N LYS A 100 -7.15 -28.40 2.09
CA LYS A 100 -8.36 -28.09 1.32
C LYS A 100 -8.05 -27.44 -0.03
N ASN A 101 -7.00 -26.60 -0.10
CA ASN A 101 -6.66 -25.80 -1.29
C ASN A 101 -5.15 -25.89 -1.63
N PRO A 102 -4.64 -27.07 -2.03
CA PRO A 102 -3.20 -27.32 -2.16
C PRO A 102 -2.54 -26.43 -3.22
N GLU A 103 -3.19 -26.12 -4.33
CA GLU A 103 -2.59 -25.31 -5.41
C GLU A 103 -2.76 -23.79 -5.20
N GLN A 104 -3.59 -23.39 -4.24
CA GLN A 104 -3.91 -21.98 -3.99
C GLN A 104 -3.18 -21.42 -2.77
N VAL A 105 -2.85 -22.26 -1.78
CA VAL A 105 -2.14 -21.83 -0.57
C VAL A 105 -0.66 -22.19 -0.68
N ILE A 106 0.20 -21.18 -0.87
CA ILE A 106 1.64 -21.32 -1.06
C ILE A 106 2.36 -20.88 0.21
N TYR A 107 3.16 -21.76 0.80
CA TYR A 107 3.96 -21.47 2.01
C TYR A 107 5.42 -21.91 1.88
N GLN A 108 5.81 -22.41 0.70
CA GLN A 108 7.20 -22.68 0.37
C GLN A 108 7.69 -21.50 -0.46
N ASN A 109 8.36 -20.55 0.17
CA ASN A 109 8.85 -19.36 -0.53
C ASN A 109 10.05 -19.69 -1.42
N SER A 110 10.22 -18.90 -2.48
CA SER A 110 11.38 -19.05 -3.37
C SER A 110 12.70 -18.80 -2.64
N LEU A 111 13.74 -19.54 -3.03
CA LEU A 111 15.08 -19.37 -2.46
C LEU A 111 15.72 -18.06 -2.95
N ALA A 112 16.19 -17.21 -2.05
CA ALA A 112 17.03 -16.04 -2.34
C ALA A 112 18.43 -16.46 -2.81
N LEU A 113 19.28 -15.49 -3.18
CA LEU A 113 20.64 -15.77 -3.66
C LEU A 113 21.52 -16.48 -2.61
N ASN A 114 21.21 -16.30 -1.33
CA ASN A 114 21.86 -17.00 -0.22
C ASN A 114 21.32 -18.43 0.02
N GLY A 115 20.44 -18.93 -0.84
CA GLY A 115 19.85 -20.26 -0.74
C GLY A 115 18.76 -20.40 0.33
N GLN A 116 18.39 -19.33 1.04
CA GLN A 116 17.34 -19.35 2.06
C GLN A 116 15.98 -18.97 1.48
N PRO A 117 14.86 -19.53 1.97
CA PRO A 117 13.52 -19.11 1.57
C PRO A 117 13.31 -17.60 1.81
N SER A 118 12.71 -16.92 0.83
CA SER A 118 12.45 -15.48 0.88
C SER A 118 11.07 -15.16 0.31
N PHE A 119 10.14 -14.81 1.20
CA PHE A 119 8.83 -14.27 0.85
C PHE A 119 8.96 -13.04 -0.05
N TRP A 120 9.87 -12.12 0.27
CA TRP A 120 10.06 -10.89 -0.49
C TRP A 120 10.56 -11.12 -1.91
N LYS A 121 11.27 -12.23 -2.18
CA LYS A 121 11.59 -12.65 -3.55
C LYS A 121 10.33 -13.05 -4.33
N ASP A 122 9.35 -13.68 -3.68
CA ASP A 122 8.05 -13.96 -4.30
C ASP A 122 7.25 -12.67 -4.52
N VAL A 123 7.27 -11.72 -3.58
CA VAL A 123 6.68 -10.38 -3.77
C VAL A 123 7.28 -9.69 -5.00
N MET A 124 8.60 -9.77 -5.20
CA MET A 124 9.27 -9.17 -6.36
C MET A 124 8.81 -9.72 -7.71
N LYS A 125 8.31 -10.97 -7.78
CA LYS A 125 7.74 -11.51 -9.03
C LYS A 125 6.51 -10.74 -9.50
N PHE A 126 5.82 -10.07 -8.57
CA PHE A 126 4.64 -9.26 -8.86
C PHE A 126 4.96 -7.76 -8.91
N ALA A 127 5.83 -7.28 -8.01
CA ALA A 127 6.15 -5.86 -7.91
C ALA A 127 7.09 -5.36 -9.02
N ARG A 128 8.00 -6.21 -9.49
CA ARG A 128 8.98 -5.81 -10.51
C ARG A 128 8.32 -5.75 -11.89
N GLN A 129 8.45 -4.60 -12.53
CA GLN A 129 8.08 -4.45 -13.93
C GLN A 129 9.25 -4.84 -14.84
N HIS A 130 8.97 -5.58 -15.91
CA HIS A 130 9.97 -5.98 -16.91
C HIS A 130 10.00 -5.06 -18.15
N GLU A 131 9.08 -4.09 -18.21
CA GLU A 131 9.05 -3.07 -19.27
C GLU A 131 10.15 -2.01 -19.04
N GLN A 132 10.64 -1.38 -20.11
CA GLN A 132 11.62 -0.28 -20.05
C GLN A 132 11.08 0.92 -19.26
N PRO A 133 11.93 1.68 -18.54
CA PRO A 133 13.39 1.61 -18.52
C PRO A 133 13.95 0.50 -17.61
N VAL A 134 15.08 -0.09 -18.02
CA VAL A 134 15.91 -0.99 -17.19
C VAL A 134 17.12 -0.20 -16.65
N PRO A 135 17.47 -0.29 -15.36
CA PRO A 135 16.84 -1.12 -14.32
C PRO A 135 15.44 -0.60 -13.93
N SER A 136 14.50 -1.54 -13.78
CA SER A 136 13.16 -1.25 -13.26
C SER A 136 13.25 -0.64 -11.85
N THR A 137 12.29 0.17 -11.45
CA THR A 137 12.23 0.72 -10.09
C THR A 137 11.10 0.06 -9.29
N VAL A 138 11.29 -0.15 -7.99
CA VAL A 138 10.23 -0.50 -7.05
C VAL A 138 10.29 0.43 -5.84
N GLY A 139 9.13 0.88 -5.36
CA GLY A 139 9.03 1.78 -4.23
C GLY A 139 8.37 1.14 -3.01
N TYR A 140 8.71 1.62 -1.82
CA TYR A 140 8.06 1.25 -0.57
C TYR A 140 7.71 2.50 0.24
N LEU A 141 6.44 2.73 0.52
CA LEU A 141 5.95 3.76 1.43
C LEU A 141 5.89 3.18 2.85
N HIS A 142 6.72 3.70 3.74
CA HIS A 142 6.78 3.28 5.14
C HIS A 142 6.22 4.36 6.06
N MET A 143 5.32 3.96 6.97
CA MET A 143 4.52 4.88 7.79
C MET A 143 4.68 4.68 9.30
N GLU A 144 5.34 3.60 9.73
CA GLU A 144 5.42 3.20 11.13
C GLU A 144 6.83 3.43 11.71
N SER A 145 6.96 3.48 13.03
CA SER A 145 8.25 3.62 13.69
C SER A 145 8.99 2.27 13.74
N PRO A 146 10.35 2.26 13.62
CA PRO A 146 11.13 1.05 13.81
C PRO A 146 11.07 0.58 15.26
N TYR A 147 11.33 -0.71 15.45
CA TYR A 147 11.49 -1.41 16.74
C TYR A 147 10.21 -1.62 17.55
N MET A 148 9.29 -0.65 17.54
CA MET A 148 7.92 -0.89 18.02
C MET A 148 7.13 -1.75 17.04
N ASN A 149 7.49 -1.70 15.74
CA ASN A 149 6.86 -2.45 14.68
C ASN A 149 7.92 -3.22 13.87
N GLN A 150 7.64 -4.49 13.57
CA GLN A 150 8.48 -5.30 12.66
C GLN A 150 8.36 -4.88 11.18
N SER A 151 7.42 -3.99 10.85
CA SER A 151 7.20 -3.51 9.48
C SER A 151 8.43 -2.80 8.89
N SER A 152 9.34 -2.30 9.73
CA SER A 152 10.61 -1.72 9.28
C SER A 152 11.59 -2.78 8.80
N HIS A 153 11.66 -3.94 9.46
CA HIS A 153 12.43 -5.09 8.97
C HIS A 153 11.85 -5.62 7.66
N ALA A 154 10.53 -5.71 7.55
CA ALA A 154 9.84 -6.05 6.31
C ALA A 154 10.21 -5.10 5.15
N ALA A 155 10.26 -3.79 5.41
CA ALA A 155 10.69 -2.80 4.43
C ALA A 155 12.14 -3.03 3.97
N LEU A 156 13.08 -3.29 4.90
CA LEU A 156 14.47 -3.63 4.54
C LEU A 156 14.56 -4.88 3.67
N GLN A 157 13.83 -5.94 4.03
CA GLN A 157 13.83 -7.19 3.28
C GLN A 157 13.21 -7.03 1.88
N PHE A 158 12.17 -6.21 1.74
CA PHE A 158 11.60 -5.83 0.44
C PHE A 158 12.64 -5.12 -0.44
N LEU A 159 13.33 -4.11 0.10
CA LEU A 159 14.34 -3.34 -0.62
C LEU A 159 15.54 -4.24 -1.01
N ALA A 160 15.98 -5.12 -0.10
CA ALA A 160 17.03 -6.10 -0.36
C ALA A 160 16.64 -7.03 -1.53
N ALA A 161 15.42 -7.56 -1.53
CA ALA A 161 14.90 -8.40 -2.61
C ALA A 161 14.83 -7.65 -3.95
N GLY A 162 14.48 -6.36 -3.94
CA GLY A 162 14.53 -5.50 -5.12
C GLY A 162 15.95 -5.37 -5.70
N LEU A 163 16.94 -5.10 -4.85
CA LEU A 163 18.34 -5.03 -5.27
C LEU A 163 18.88 -6.39 -5.75
N GLU A 164 18.48 -7.51 -5.15
CA GLU A 164 18.80 -8.86 -5.66
C GLU A 164 18.23 -9.08 -7.07
N ALA A 165 17.01 -8.59 -7.30
CA ALA A 165 16.37 -8.62 -8.61
C ALA A 165 16.92 -7.59 -9.61
N HIS A 166 18.00 -6.86 -9.28
CA HIS A 166 18.58 -5.80 -10.13
C HIS A 166 17.58 -4.68 -10.47
N ALA A 167 16.70 -4.35 -9.51
CA ALA A 167 15.86 -3.16 -9.57
C ALA A 167 16.52 -2.01 -8.79
N SER A 168 16.28 -0.77 -9.23
CA SER A 168 16.43 0.40 -8.37
C SER A 168 15.35 0.37 -7.30
N VAL A 169 15.67 0.83 -6.10
CA VAL A 169 14.74 0.79 -4.98
C VAL A 169 14.61 2.14 -4.28
N ASP A 170 13.37 2.49 -3.98
CA ASP A 170 13.01 3.75 -3.33
C ASP A 170 12.27 3.47 -2.02
N LEU A 171 12.67 4.16 -0.97
CA LEU A 171 11.97 4.15 0.32
C LEU A 171 11.41 5.54 0.61
N TYR A 172 10.10 5.63 0.82
CA TYR A 172 9.41 6.87 1.17
C TYR A 172 8.99 6.79 2.64
N ALA A 173 9.69 7.53 3.49
CA ALA A 173 9.41 7.63 4.91
C ALA A 173 8.38 8.74 5.18
N TYR A 174 7.20 8.35 5.62
CA TYR A 174 6.07 9.24 5.94
C TYR A 174 5.57 8.94 7.35
N LEU A 175 4.86 9.88 7.99
CA LEU A 175 4.41 9.74 9.39
C LEU A 175 5.56 9.30 10.31
N ASP A 176 5.38 8.24 11.11
CA ASP A 176 6.42 7.68 11.98
C ASP A 176 7.56 7.00 11.22
N GLY A 177 7.40 6.74 9.92
CA GLY A 177 8.45 6.16 9.08
C GLY A 177 9.71 7.02 8.98
N VAL A 178 9.65 8.32 9.32
CA VAL A 178 10.85 9.17 9.36
C VAL A 178 11.85 8.76 10.45
N HIS A 179 11.42 7.99 11.46
CA HIS A 179 12.30 7.45 12.49
C HIS A 179 13.32 6.43 11.96
N LEU A 180 13.06 5.78 10.82
CA LEU A 180 13.98 4.81 10.19
C LEU A 180 15.38 5.37 9.97
N GLY A 181 15.46 6.67 9.67
CA GLY A 181 16.70 7.34 9.31
C GLY A 181 17.52 7.88 10.47
N HIS A 182 17.07 7.72 11.71
CA HIS A 182 17.74 8.36 12.85
C HIS A 182 19.15 7.80 13.09
N LEU A 183 20.13 8.68 13.30
CA LEU A 183 21.51 8.33 13.67
C LEU A 183 21.57 7.80 15.11
N GLY A 184 22.49 6.87 15.36
CA GLY A 184 22.70 6.35 16.72
C GLY A 184 21.59 5.41 17.21
N GLN A 185 20.76 4.88 16.31
CA GLN A 185 19.97 3.68 16.62
C GLN A 185 20.91 2.60 17.17
N ASN A 186 20.52 1.96 18.28
CA ASN A 186 21.30 0.90 18.92
C ASN A 186 20.37 -0.16 19.54
N PRO A 187 19.57 -0.86 18.72
CA PRO A 187 18.72 -1.93 19.22
C PRO A 187 19.55 -3.10 19.75
N SER A 188 19.12 -3.70 20.87
CA SER A 188 19.79 -4.88 21.45
C SER A 188 19.25 -6.21 20.90
N GLU A 189 17.99 -6.25 20.50
CA GLU A 189 17.25 -7.50 20.22
C GLU A 189 16.92 -7.70 18.74
N CYS A 190 17.19 -6.71 17.90
CA CYS A 190 16.84 -6.77 16.48
C CYS A 190 17.86 -6.04 15.61
N GLU A 191 17.80 -6.28 14.30
CA GLU A 191 18.67 -5.64 13.33
C GLU A 191 18.55 -4.11 13.40
N ASN A 192 19.70 -3.43 13.33
CA ASN A 192 19.77 -1.98 13.25
C ASN A 192 19.27 -1.50 11.89
N ILE A 193 18.15 -0.78 11.88
CA ILE A 193 17.48 -0.39 10.66
C ILE A 193 18.30 0.65 9.88
N GLY A 194 18.88 1.62 10.57
CA GLY A 194 19.77 2.62 9.99
C GLY A 194 20.98 1.98 9.31
N SER A 195 21.68 1.07 10.00
CA SER A 195 22.81 0.34 9.40
C SER A 195 22.36 -0.52 8.21
N GLY A 196 21.19 -1.17 8.29
CA GLY A 196 20.61 -1.91 7.17
C GLY A 196 20.37 -1.03 5.93
N LEU A 197 19.90 0.21 6.11
CA LEU A 197 19.72 1.16 5.01
C LEU A 197 21.06 1.62 4.40
N GLU A 198 22.09 1.83 5.21
CA GLU A 198 23.45 2.15 4.74
C GLU A 198 24.05 0.98 3.94
N ASP A 199 23.91 -0.24 4.44
CA ASP A 199 24.34 -1.46 3.74
C ASP A 199 23.64 -1.63 2.38
N LEU A 200 22.33 -1.33 2.32
CA LEU A 200 21.57 -1.37 1.07
C LEU A 200 22.03 -0.30 0.09
N HIS A 201 22.32 0.91 0.58
CA HIS A 201 22.87 1.99 -0.23
C HIS A 201 24.21 1.59 -0.88
N ASP A 202 25.13 1.02 -0.10
CA ASP A 202 26.43 0.57 -0.60
C ASP A 202 26.31 -0.61 -1.58
N LYS A 203 25.39 -1.54 -1.32
CA LYS A 203 25.08 -2.65 -2.24
C LYS A 203 24.52 -2.14 -3.56
N ALA A 204 23.65 -1.12 -3.53
CA ALA A 204 23.08 -0.51 -4.73
C ALA A 204 24.16 0.16 -5.58
N GLN A 205 25.07 0.92 -4.96
CA GLN A 205 26.21 1.54 -5.64
C GLN A 205 27.10 0.50 -6.34
N LYS A 206 27.46 -0.58 -5.63
CA LYS A 206 28.28 -1.67 -6.21
C LYS A 206 27.61 -2.36 -7.40
N LYS A 207 26.28 -2.40 -7.42
CA LYS A 207 25.48 -2.97 -8.51
C LYS A 207 25.13 -1.98 -9.62
N GLY A 208 25.49 -0.70 -9.48
CA GLY A 208 25.16 0.35 -10.43
C GLY A 208 23.66 0.63 -10.55
N VAL A 209 22.87 0.37 -9.49
CA VAL A 209 21.43 0.67 -9.43
C VAL A 209 21.16 1.81 -8.45
N SER A 210 20.01 2.49 -8.59
CA SER A 210 19.66 3.60 -7.70
C SER A 210 19.09 3.09 -6.37
N PHE A 211 19.45 3.78 -5.29
CA PHE A 211 18.86 3.65 -3.96
C PHE A 211 18.59 5.04 -3.40
N GLN A 212 17.34 5.32 -3.05
CA GLN A 212 16.98 6.59 -2.39
C GLN A 212 16.06 6.37 -1.20
N VAL A 213 16.27 7.18 -0.16
CA VAL A 213 15.36 7.29 0.98
C VAL A 213 14.89 8.73 1.10
N LEU A 214 13.61 8.97 0.86
CA LEU A 214 12.99 10.30 0.96
C LEU A 214 12.12 10.35 2.22
N ALA A 215 12.46 11.23 3.15
CA ALA A 215 11.69 11.45 4.37
C ALA A 215 10.87 12.73 4.25
N CYS A 216 9.58 12.66 4.59
CA CYS A 216 8.69 13.81 4.56
C CYS A 216 9.15 14.89 5.55
N GLY A 217 9.43 16.09 5.05
CA GLY A 217 9.93 17.23 5.81
C GLY A 217 9.00 17.64 6.95
N ARG A 218 7.70 17.66 6.72
CA ARG A 218 6.72 18.00 7.78
C ARG A 218 6.72 16.95 8.90
N CYS A 219 6.73 15.67 8.56
CA CYS A 219 6.76 14.58 9.54
C CYS A 219 8.09 14.55 10.31
N ALA A 220 9.19 14.79 9.61
CA ALA A 220 10.53 14.87 10.19
C ALA A 220 10.66 16.07 11.15
N ALA A 221 10.16 17.25 10.77
CA ALA A 221 10.14 18.42 11.64
C ALA A 221 9.31 18.18 12.91
N ALA A 222 8.12 17.58 12.79
CA ALA A 222 7.26 17.25 13.92
C ALA A 222 7.91 16.26 14.92
N ARG A 223 8.87 15.45 14.47
CA ARG A 223 9.61 14.47 15.27
C ARG A 223 11.01 14.94 15.69
N GLY A 224 11.36 16.20 15.41
CA GLY A 224 12.63 16.80 15.83
C GLY A 224 13.83 16.47 14.94
N TYR A 225 13.61 16.03 13.70
CA TYR A 225 14.69 15.69 12.76
C TYR A 225 15.08 16.81 11.80
N SER A 226 14.32 17.89 11.76
CA SER A 226 14.64 19.06 10.95
C SER A 226 15.48 20.05 11.75
N THR A 227 16.78 20.14 11.48
CA THR A 227 17.68 21.07 12.18
C THR A 227 17.85 22.41 11.48
N TRP A 228 17.80 22.46 10.15
CA TRP A 228 17.94 23.70 9.38
C TRP A 228 17.32 23.58 7.97
N ASP A 229 16.62 24.61 7.49
CA ASP A 229 16.09 24.73 6.12
C ASP A 229 16.92 25.78 5.37
N ASP A 230 17.44 25.40 4.20
CA ASP A 230 18.26 26.28 3.36
C ASP A 230 17.46 27.33 2.58
N GLY A 231 16.14 27.36 2.76
CA GLY A 231 15.23 28.24 2.04
C GLY A 231 14.90 27.75 0.62
N GLN A 232 15.46 26.61 0.20
CA GLN A 232 15.16 25.92 -1.06
C GLN A 232 14.37 24.62 -0.82
N GLY A 233 13.98 24.35 0.43
CA GLY A 233 13.23 23.15 0.81
C GLY A 233 14.09 21.91 1.02
N MET A 234 15.42 22.04 1.06
CA MET A 234 16.30 21.01 1.58
C MET A 234 16.52 21.24 3.07
N VAL A 235 16.11 20.24 3.85
CA VAL A 235 16.41 20.22 5.28
C VAL A 235 17.75 19.51 5.50
N ILE A 236 18.71 20.22 6.07
CA ILE A 236 19.93 19.61 6.60
C ILE A 236 19.59 19.09 8.00
N SER A 237 19.83 17.80 8.20
CA SER A 237 19.68 17.13 9.48
C SER A 237 21.01 16.56 9.93
N THR A 238 21.43 16.91 11.14
CA THR A 238 22.61 16.30 11.79
C THR A 238 22.27 14.99 12.49
N CYS A 239 21.00 14.59 12.52
CA CYS A 239 20.51 13.40 13.22
C CYS A 239 19.94 12.32 12.27
N THR A 240 20.15 12.44 10.96
CA THR A 240 19.81 11.39 9.99
C THR A 240 21.01 10.75 9.33
N ILE A 241 20.94 9.44 9.07
CA ILE A 241 21.96 8.70 8.30
C ILE A 241 22.11 9.27 6.90
N LYS A 242 23.30 9.15 6.31
CA LYS A 242 23.65 9.76 5.02
C LYS A 242 22.68 9.43 3.86
N PRO A 243 22.14 8.20 3.73
CA PRO A 243 21.23 7.88 2.63
C PRO A 243 19.87 8.61 2.68
N VAL A 244 19.48 9.15 3.86
CA VAL A 244 18.17 9.74 4.08
C VAL A 244 18.16 11.21 3.71
N LYS A 245 17.25 11.58 2.81
CA LYS A 245 17.03 12.95 2.38
C LYS A 245 15.69 13.44 2.89
N ILE A 246 15.70 14.40 3.81
CA ILE A 246 14.47 15.07 4.24
C ILE A 246 14.07 16.08 3.15
N ARG A 247 12.86 15.92 2.61
CA ARG A 247 12.36 16.70 1.46
C ARG A 247 10.89 17.07 1.64
N ASN A 248 10.43 18.06 0.89
CA ASN A 248 9.00 18.35 0.78
C ASN A 248 8.25 17.11 0.29
N LEU A 249 7.03 16.89 0.77
CA LEU A 249 6.18 15.76 0.36
C LEU A 249 6.03 15.68 -1.17
N LYS A 250 6.05 16.82 -1.88
CA LYS A 250 6.05 16.90 -3.34
C LYS A 250 7.08 15.96 -3.99
N GLU A 251 8.30 15.87 -3.48
CA GLU A 251 9.35 15.01 -4.06
C GLU A 251 9.00 13.53 -3.99
N THR A 252 8.32 13.11 -2.92
CA THR A 252 7.74 11.76 -2.83
C THR A 252 6.62 11.60 -3.86
N ILE A 253 5.72 12.58 -3.99
CA ILE A 253 4.61 12.52 -4.94
C ILE A 253 5.09 12.50 -6.40
N ASP A 254 6.18 13.18 -6.73
CA ASP A 254 6.81 13.12 -8.05
C ASP A 254 7.27 11.70 -8.41
N GLN A 255 7.62 10.88 -7.41
CA GLN A 255 7.86 9.45 -7.64
C GLN A 255 6.57 8.68 -7.89
N PHE A 256 5.47 9.05 -7.23
CA PHE A 256 4.15 8.47 -7.51
C PHE A 256 3.65 8.81 -8.93
N LYS A 257 4.11 9.91 -9.55
CA LYS A 257 3.79 10.18 -10.96
C LYS A 257 4.42 9.17 -11.93
N ARG A 258 5.55 8.56 -11.55
CA ARG A 258 6.26 7.57 -12.38
C ARG A 258 5.48 6.26 -12.44
N ASN A 259 5.71 5.47 -13.49
CA ASN A 259 4.94 4.26 -13.75
C ASN A 259 5.52 3.00 -13.06
N HIS A 260 6.05 3.08 -11.83
CA HIS A 260 6.52 1.89 -11.09
C HIS A 260 5.55 1.45 -9.99
N ILE A 261 5.71 0.21 -9.52
CA ILE A 261 4.96 -0.27 -8.36
C ILE A 261 5.53 0.36 -7.09
N ILE A 262 4.63 0.91 -6.26
CA ILE A 262 4.95 1.40 -4.92
C ILE A 262 4.03 0.64 -3.96
N LEU A 263 4.63 -0.09 -3.02
CA LEU A 263 3.91 -0.84 -2.00
C LEU A 263 3.98 -0.14 -0.64
N ALA A 264 3.12 -0.55 0.27
CA ALA A 264 3.19 -0.22 1.69
C ALA A 264 2.90 -1.51 2.49
N LYS A 265 3.00 -1.44 3.84
CA LYS A 265 2.69 -2.56 4.73
C LYS A 265 1.37 -3.26 4.37
N ASP A 266 0.33 -2.46 4.18
CA ASP A 266 -0.97 -2.90 3.66
C ASP A 266 -1.26 -2.12 2.37
N SER A 267 -1.25 -2.83 1.23
CA SER A 267 -1.42 -2.22 -0.09
C SER A 267 -1.94 -3.22 -1.12
N ALA A 268 -2.35 -2.72 -2.28
CA ALA A 268 -2.68 -3.55 -3.43
C ALA A 268 -2.23 -2.88 -4.73
N SER A 269 -2.04 -3.69 -5.76
CA SER A 269 -1.83 -3.24 -7.13
C SER A 269 -2.80 -3.96 -8.05
N PHE A 270 -3.61 -3.18 -8.77
CA PHE A 270 -4.57 -3.71 -9.71
C PHE A 270 -4.18 -3.34 -11.13
N GLN A 271 -4.00 -4.35 -11.97
CA GLN A 271 -3.58 -4.17 -13.36
C GLN A 271 -4.79 -3.87 -14.24
N PHE A 272 -4.65 -2.92 -15.17
CA PHE A 272 -5.67 -2.65 -16.17
C PHE A 272 -5.34 -3.38 -17.48
N LYS A 273 -6.35 -4.00 -18.10
CA LYS A 273 -6.17 -4.70 -19.39
C LYS A 273 -5.77 -3.66 -20.46
N LYS A 274 -4.57 -3.81 -21.04
CA LYS A 274 -4.17 -3.09 -22.26
C LYS A 274 -4.99 -3.66 -23.43
N ASN A 275 -6.13 -3.03 -23.76
CA ASN A 275 -6.90 -3.43 -24.93
C ASN A 275 -6.14 -3.05 -26.22
N GLY A 276 -5.45 -4.01 -26.84
CA GLY A 276 -5.08 -4.00 -28.26
C GLY A 276 -4.20 -2.86 -28.78
N GLN A 277 -3.67 -1.97 -27.94
CA GLN A 277 -2.79 -0.91 -28.39
C GLN A 277 -1.41 -1.49 -28.76
N LEU A 278 -1.16 -1.52 -30.07
CA LEU A 278 0.18 -1.69 -30.64
C LEU A 278 1.12 -0.70 -29.96
N SER A 279 2.26 -1.20 -29.49
CA SER A 279 3.34 -0.41 -28.89
C SER A 279 3.95 0.52 -29.95
N SER A 280 3.31 1.66 -30.21
CA SER A 280 3.87 2.75 -31.01
C SER A 280 4.46 3.80 -30.08
N PHE A 281 5.79 3.94 -30.10
CA PHE A 281 6.50 5.13 -29.61
C PHE A 281 6.47 6.24 -30.70
N PRO A 282 6.72 7.52 -30.37
CA PRO A 282 6.03 8.33 -29.37
C PRO A 282 5.67 9.72 -29.93
N LEU A 283 4.44 10.21 -29.75
CA LEU A 283 4.09 11.62 -29.95
C LEU A 283 3.04 12.03 -28.91
N GLN A 284 3.51 12.71 -27.87
CA GLN A 284 2.71 13.39 -26.84
C GLN A 284 1.61 12.55 -26.19
N GLU A 285 2.00 11.48 -25.48
CA GLU A 285 1.06 10.83 -24.57
C GLU A 285 0.87 11.69 -23.33
N LYS A 286 -0.36 12.17 -23.10
CA LYS A 286 -0.76 12.79 -21.83
C LYS A 286 -0.30 11.91 -20.67
N GLU A 287 0.29 12.53 -19.65
CA GLU A 287 1.02 11.88 -18.55
C GLU A 287 0.31 10.63 -18.00
N ARG A 288 1.01 9.49 -18.07
CA ARG A 288 0.58 8.14 -17.67
C ARG A 288 0.78 7.86 -16.17
N SER A 289 0.34 8.76 -15.29
CA SER A 289 0.51 8.54 -13.84
C SER A 289 -0.49 7.51 -13.32
N PRO A 290 -0.04 6.41 -12.66
CA PRO A 290 -0.95 5.45 -12.06
C PRO A 290 -1.81 6.11 -10.97
N PRO A 291 -3.14 5.93 -11.00
CA PRO A 291 -4.03 6.51 -10.02
C PRO A 291 -3.79 5.87 -8.65
N VAL A 292 -4.13 6.63 -7.61
CA VAL A 292 -3.93 6.22 -6.21
C VAL A 292 -5.28 6.18 -5.52
N THR A 293 -5.65 5.01 -5.01
CA THR A 293 -6.80 4.84 -4.13
C THR A 293 -6.30 4.67 -2.69
N ILE A 294 -6.75 5.54 -1.80
CA ILE A 294 -6.37 5.55 -0.38
C ILE A 294 -7.57 5.06 0.42
N LEU A 295 -7.39 3.95 1.13
CA LEU A 295 -8.37 3.44 2.07
C LEU A 295 -7.99 3.93 3.46
N ILE A 296 -8.81 4.80 4.05
CA ILE A 296 -8.63 5.25 5.43
C ILE A 296 -9.41 4.28 6.30
N THR A 297 -8.70 3.48 7.10
CA THR A 297 -9.28 2.41 7.92
C THR A 297 -9.29 2.70 9.42
N ARG A 298 -8.61 3.79 9.83
CA ARG A 298 -8.36 4.15 11.21
C ARG A 298 -9.17 5.36 11.65
N ARG A 299 -9.52 5.40 12.94
CA ARG A 299 -10.28 6.49 13.55
C ARG A 299 -9.52 7.81 13.45
N PRO A 300 -10.21 8.96 13.29
CA PRO A 300 -9.56 10.26 13.33
C PRO A 300 -9.07 10.60 14.75
N TYR A 301 -8.10 11.49 14.86
CA TYR A 301 -7.59 12.13 16.10
C TYR A 301 -6.92 11.23 17.14
N GLY A 302 -7.06 9.91 17.07
CA GLY A 302 -6.31 8.98 17.94
C GLY A 302 -4.85 8.82 17.51
N THR A 303 -4.61 8.79 16.20
CA THR A 303 -3.30 8.78 15.56
C THR A 303 -3.29 9.82 14.44
N GLU A 304 -2.12 10.11 13.88
CA GLU A 304 -2.01 10.98 12.70
C GLU A 304 -2.33 10.28 11.38
N GLU A 305 -2.70 8.99 11.38
CA GLU A 305 -2.89 8.19 10.15
C GLU A 305 -3.99 8.76 9.25
N ALA A 306 -5.19 9.03 9.79
CA ALA A 306 -6.30 9.56 9.01
C ALA A 306 -5.98 10.95 8.43
N PHE A 307 -5.36 11.83 9.22
CA PHE A 307 -4.93 13.15 8.76
C PHE A 307 -3.79 13.06 7.73
N GLY A 308 -2.85 12.15 7.97
CA GLY A 308 -1.74 11.82 7.09
C GLY A 308 -2.20 11.32 5.73
N ALA A 309 -3.21 10.43 5.72
CA ALA A 309 -3.82 9.88 4.52
C ALA A 309 -4.46 10.97 3.66
N ILE A 310 -5.24 11.88 4.27
CA ILE A 310 -5.86 13.01 3.54
C ILE A 310 -4.79 13.97 3.03
N SER A 311 -3.80 14.31 3.86
CA SER A 311 -2.70 15.19 3.45
C SER A 311 -1.92 14.60 2.26
N PHE A 312 -1.69 13.29 2.26
CA PHE A 312 -1.06 12.57 1.16
C PHE A 312 -1.96 12.57 -0.09
N ALA A 313 -3.27 12.34 0.07
CA ALA A 313 -4.24 12.38 -1.02
C ALA A 313 -4.30 13.74 -1.71
N VAL A 314 -4.34 14.81 -0.92
CA VAL A 314 -4.35 16.20 -1.41
C VAL A 314 -3.06 16.49 -2.17
N ALA A 315 -1.91 16.06 -1.66
CA ALA A 315 -0.63 16.24 -2.35
C ALA A 315 -0.60 15.49 -3.70
N CYS A 316 -1.07 14.24 -3.74
CA CYS A 316 -1.22 13.48 -5.00
C CYS A 316 -2.10 14.23 -6.01
N ALA A 317 -3.29 14.67 -5.58
CA ALA A 317 -4.24 15.34 -6.44
C ALA A 317 -3.72 16.69 -6.98
N TYR A 318 -3.01 17.44 -6.13
CA TYR A 318 -2.37 18.71 -6.50
C TYR A 318 -1.30 18.54 -7.58
N GLU A 319 -0.52 17.45 -7.53
CA GLU A 319 0.49 17.12 -8.55
C GLU A 319 -0.07 16.41 -9.79
N GLY A 320 -1.39 16.40 -9.95
CA GLY A 320 -2.06 15.87 -11.14
C GLY A 320 -2.37 14.38 -11.12
N ILE A 321 -2.14 13.68 -10.00
CA ILE A 321 -2.44 12.25 -9.88
C ILE A 321 -3.92 12.08 -9.53
N THR A 322 -4.67 11.36 -10.36
CA THR A 322 -6.05 10.99 -10.03
C THR A 322 -6.10 10.16 -8.75
N THR A 323 -6.74 10.72 -7.74
CA THR A 323 -6.72 10.23 -6.37
C THR A 323 -8.13 10.02 -5.84
N ARG A 324 -8.38 8.85 -5.24
CA ARG A 324 -9.65 8.49 -4.62
C ARG A 324 -9.40 8.18 -3.15
N VAL A 325 -10.19 8.76 -2.27
CA VAL A 325 -10.13 8.50 -0.82
C VAL A 325 -11.42 7.80 -0.41
N VAL A 326 -11.30 6.63 0.20
CA VAL A 326 -12.44 5.86 0.70
C VAL A 326 -12.31 5.76 2.22
N PHE A 327 -13.26 6.32 2.95
CA PHE A 327 -13.43 6.09 4.37
C PHE A 327 -14.18 4.77 4.55
N ILE A 328 -13.50 3.80 5.15
CA ILE A 328 -13.98 2.42 5.33
C ILE A 328 -13.51 1.88 6.69
N GLU A 329 -14.10 0.81 7.19
CA GLU A 329 -13.78 0.29 8.53
C GLU A 329 -13.93 1.41 9.58
N ASP A 330 -12.99 1.55 10.52
CA ASP A 330 -13.04 2.60 11.53
C ASP A 330 -12.72 4.00 10.97
N GLY A 331 -12.31 4.11 9.71
CA GLY A 331 -12.15 5.39 9.03
C GLY A 331 -13.45 6.15 8.85
N VAL A 332 -14.61 5.48 8.85
CA VAL A 332 -15.90 6.17 8.72
C VAL A 332 -16.23 7.09 9.92
N TYR A 333 -15.55 6.91 11.05
CA TYR A 333 -15.64 7.82 12.19
C TYR A 333 -15.13 9.24 11.86
N ALA A 334 -14.33 9.41 10.80
CA ALA A 334 -13.95 10.72 10.27
C ALA A 334 -15.14 11.56 9.79
N LEU A 335 -16.24 10.89 9.42
CA LEU A 335 -17.35 11.49 8.70
C LEU A 335 -18.60 11.69 9.55
N MET A 336 -18.63 11.23 10.80
CA MET A 336 -19.83 11.29 11.63
C MET A 336 -19.90 12.56 12.48
N GLY A 337 -21.11 12.97 12.84
CA GLY A 337 -21.33 14.11 13.74
C GLY A 337 -20.67 15.41 13.27
N GLU A 338 -20.56 16.38 14.17
CA GLU A 338 -19.81 17.61 13.93
C GLU A 338 -18.57 17.60 14.81
N HIS A 339 -17.40 17.51 14.19
CA HIS A 339 -16.14 17.56 14.91
C HIS A 339 -15.88 18.99 15.37
N LYS A 340 -15.60 19.18 16.67
CA LYS A 340 -15.27 20.46 17.26
C LYS A 340 -13.91 20.36 17.92
N LEU A 341 -13.02 21.27 17.54
CA LEU A 341 -11.70 21.39 18.14
C LEU A 341 -11.69 22.62 19.05
N GLU A 342 -10.99 22.53 20.19
CA GLU A 342 -10.81 23.69 21.06
C GLU A 342 -9.89 24.71 20.37
N ILE A 343 -10.14 26.01 20.61
CA ILE A 343 -9.47 27.14 19.94
C ILE A 343 -7.93 27.10 20.02
N LYS A 344 -7.38 26.40 21.03
CA LYS A 344 -5.93 26.28 21.26
C LYS A 344 -5.31 24.98 20.72
N THR A 345 -6.07 24.12 20.05
CA THR A 345 -5.53 22.88 19.51
C THR A 345 -4.75 23.14 18.22
N HIS A 346 -3.58 22.51 18.09
CA HIS A 346 -2.75 22.57 16.88
C HIS A 346 -3.18 21.56 15.80
N PHE A 347 -4.29 20.86 16.01
CA PHE A 347 -4.82 19.89 15.06
C PHE A 347 -5.81 20.54 14.10
N PHE A 348 -5.85 20.04 12.87
CA PHE A 348 -6.86 20.46 11.90
C PHE A 348 -8.13 19.64 12.09
N ASN A 349 -9.27 20.31 11.94
CA ASN A 349 -10.54 19.62 11.86
C ASN A 349 -10.60 18.86 10.53
N LEU A 350 -10.60 17.53 10.59
CA LEU A 350 -10.56 16.69 9.40
C LEU A 350 -11.74 16.94 8.46
N GLN A 351 -12.93 17.23 9.00
CA GLN A 351 -14.12 17.54 8.22
C GLN A 351 -13.95 18.86 7.45
N GLU A 352 -13.39 19.89 8.09
CA GLU A 352 -13.08 21.17 7.43
C GLU A 352 -12.01 21.01 6.35
N VAL A 353 -11.01 20.14 6.55
CA VAL A 353 -10.00 19.85 5.52
C VAL A 353 -10.67 19.20 4.32
N VAL A 354 -11.51 18.17 4.53
CA VAL A 354 -12.25 17.51 3.45
C VAL A 354 -13.11 18.51 2.68
N ASP A 355 -13.85 19.37 3.38
CA ASP A 355 -14.68 20.41 2.75
C ASP A 355 -13.84 21.46 2.01
N ALA A 356 -12.65 21.82 2.51
CA ALA A 356 -11.78 22.78 1.86
C ALA A 356 -11.17 22.27 0.55
N VAL A 357 -10.96 20.95 0.43
CA VAL A 357 -10.40 20.34 -0.79
C VAL A 357 -11.46 19.69 -1.68
N ALA A 358 -12.71 19.65 -1.22
CA ALA A 358 -13.86 19.20 -1.97
C ALA A 358 -14.01 20.02 -3.27
N GLY A 359 -13.94 19.35 -4.42
CA GLY A 359 -14.01 19.99 -5.74
C GLY A 359 -12.66 20.12 -6.47
N SER A 360 -11.57 19.66 -5.87
CA SER A 360 -10.30 19.50 -6.58
C SER A 360 -10.47 18.50 -7.74
N ALA A 361 -10.04 18.87 -8.95
CA ALA A 361 -10.31 18.11 -10.19
C ALA A 361 -9.81 16.65 -10.16
N ASN A 362 -8.76 16.36 -9.38
CA ASN A 362 -8.14 15.05 -9.28
C ASN A 362 -8.42 14.32 -7.96
N LEU A 363 -9.33 14.83 -7.11
CA LEU A 363 -9.59 14.25 -5.79
C LEU A 363 -11.07 13.91 -5.62
N GLN A 364 -11.35 12.67 -5.26
CA GLN A 364 -12.71 12.20 -4.97
C GLN A 364 -12.75 11.56 -3.58
N PHE A 365 -13.82 11.85 -2.82
CA PHE A 365 -14.04 11.28 -1.50
C PHE A 365 -15.27 10.38 -1.49
N PHE A 366 -15.15 9.24 -0.81
CA PHE A 366 -16.21 8.24 -0.71
C PHE A 366 -16.38 7.74 0.72
N ALA A 367 -17.62 7.50 1.13
CA ALA A 367 -17.98 6.89 2.40
C ALA A 367 -18.54 5.49 2.15
N PHE A 368 -17.90 4.46 2.71
CA PHE A 368 -18.37 3.09 2.57
C PHE A 368 -19.56 2.82 3.50
N GLN A 369 -20.75 2.77 2.91
CA GLN A 369 -22.03 2.63 3.62
C GLN A 369 -22.12 1.37 4.50
N PRO A 370 -21.62 0.19 4.08
CA PRO A 370 -21.63 -0.97 4.96
C PRO A 370 -20.89 -0.76 6.28
N SER A 371 -19.76 -0.02 6.28
CA SER A 371 -19.02 0.29 7.51
C SER A 371 -19.76 1.29 8.42
N LEU A 372 -20.47 2.27 7.84
CA LEU A 372 -21.36 3.17 8.57
C LEU A 372 -22.51 2.40 9.24
N ASN A 373 -23.18 1.53 8.46
CA ASN A 373 -24.31 0.72 8.91
C ASN A 373 -23.91 -0.26 10.01
N GLN A 374 -22.77 -0.94 9.87
CA GLN A 374 -22.26 -1.88 10.89
C GLN A 374 -22.02 -1.20 12.25
N ARG A 375 -21.67 0.09 12.24
CA ARG A 375 -21.44 0.90 13.45
C ARG A 375 -22.69 1.64 13.94
N GLY A 376 -23.79 1.58 13.20
CA GLY A 376 -25.02 2.32 13.53
C GLY A 376 -24.86 3.84 13.49
N ILE A 377 -23.95 4.35 12.65
CA ILE A 377 -23.67 5.78 12.52
C ILE A 377 -24.06 6.31 11.15
N MET A 378 -24.31 7.61 11.05
CA MET A 378 -24.61 8.29 9.79
C MET A 378 -23.52 9.31 9.47
N LYS A 379 -23.21 9.44 8.17
CA LYS A 379 -22.37 10.52 7.65
C LYS A 379 -23.01 11.88 7.96
N ASN A 380 -22.18 12.85 8.33
CA ASN A 380 -22.56 14.24 8.48
C ASN A 380 -23.10 14.78 7.15
N ARG A 381 -24.34 15.27 7.15
CA ARG A 381 -25.03 15.79 5.97
C ARG A 381 -24.37 17.03 5.36
N LYS A 382 -23.47 17.71 6.09
CA LYS A 382 -22.71 18.85 5.57
C LYS A 382 -21.61 18.43 4.59
N LEU A 383 -21.10 17.20 4.72
CA LEU A 383 -20.05 16.63 3.88
C LEU A 383 -20.60 16.14 2.52
N ASN A 384 -21.22 17.05 1.76
CA ASN A 384 -21.89 16.73 0.49
C ASN A 384 -20.94 16.23 -0.59
N ALA A 385 -19.65 16.60 -0.51
CA ALA A 385 -18.63 16.18 -1.46
C ALA A 385 -18.13 14.75 -1.24
N VAL A 386 -18.45 14.14 -0.10
CA VAL A 386 -18.12 12.75 0.18
C VAL A 386 -19.28 11.87 -0.28
N LEU A 387 -19.07 11.08 -1.33
CA LEU A 387 -20.13 10.28 -1.95
C LEU A 387 -20.35 8.97 -1.20
N ASP A 388 -21.60 8.62 -0.94
CA ASP A 388 -21.94 7.34 -0.32
C ASP A 388 -21.81 6.21 -1.35
N ILE A 389 -21.09 5.14 -1.00
CA ILE A 389 -20.86 3.99 -1.87
C ILE A 389 -21.19 2.67 -1.18
N GLY A 390 -21.73 1.73 -1.94
CA GLY A 390 -21.91 0.35 -1.53
C GLY A 390 -20.77 -0.55 -2.02
N ILE A 391 -20.98 -1.86 -1.90
CA ILE A 391 -20.05 -2.89 -2.39
C ILE A 391 -19.81 -2.79 -3.90
N PRO A 392 -20.85 -2.67 -4.77
CA PRO A 392 -20.63 -2.62 -6.22
C PRO A 392 -19.78 -1.41 -6.62
N GLU A 393 -20.05 -0.25 -6.03
CA GLU A 393 -19.30 0.97 -6.30
C GLU A 393 -17.86 0.86 -5.81
N LEU A 394 -17.61 0.27 -4.62
CA LEU A 394 -16.25 -0.02 -4.16
C LEU A 394 -15.51 -0.94 -5.14
N GLY A 395 -16.14 -2.02 -5.58
CA GLY A 395 -15.58 -2.92 -6.61
C GLY A 395 -15.26 -2.17 -7.91
N GLN A 396 -16.11 -1.24 -8.34
CA GLN A 396 -15.83 -0.41 -9.51
C GLN A 396 -14.62 0.51 -9.29
N LEU A 397 -14.52 1.17 -8.14
CA LEU A 397 -13.39 2.05 -7.81
C LEU A 397 -12.05 1.30 -7.74
N LEU A 398 -12.07 0.03 -7.34
CA LEU A 398 -10.86 -0.80 -7.25
C LEU A 398 -10.45 -1.39 -8.61
N PHE A 399 -11.39 -1.85 -9.44
CA PHE A 399 -11.08 -2.65 -10.63
C PHE A 399 -11.23 -1.91 -11.97
N PHE A 400 -11.86 -0.73 -12.01
CA PHE A 400 -11.91 0.09 -13.22
C PHE A 400 -10.92 1.27 -13.17
N PRO A 401 -10.26 1.56 -14.31
CA PRO A 401 -9.46 2.78 -14.42
C PRO A 401 -10.38 4.00 -14.25
N PRO A 402 -9.93 5.04 -13.52
CA PRO A 402 -10.62 6.31 -13.53
C PRO A 402 -10.78 6.89 -14.93
N ASN A 403 -11.85 7.65 -15.13
CA ASN A 403 -12.11 8.31 -16.41
C ASN A 403 -10.93 9.20 -16.79
N GLY A 404 -10.44 9.04 -18.03
CA GLY A 404 -9.33 9.83 -18.55
C GLY A 404 -7.94 9.37 -18.11
N VAL A 405 -7.82 8.28 -17.36
CA VAL A 405 -6.52 7.74 -16.93
C VAL A 405 -6.07 6.61 -17.85
N SER A 406 -4.92 6.78 -18.50
CA SER A 406 -4.27 5.79 -19.36
C SER A 406 -3.03 5.21 -18.67
N ALA A 407 -3.21 4.59 -17.50
CA ALA A 407 -2.14 3.92 -16.75
C ALA A 407 -2.26 2.39 -16.82
N ASN A 408 -1.16 1.68 -16.59
CA ASN A 408 -1.12 0.21 -16.64
C ASN A 408 -1.71 -0.45 -15.38
N HIS A 409 -1.68 0.26 -14.25
CA HIS A 409 -2.15 -0.24 -12.97
C HIS A 409 -2.70 0.89 -12.12
N GLN A 410 -3.44 0.53 -11.08
CA GLN A 410 -3.83 1.39 -9.96
C GLN A 410 -3.12 0.95 -8.69
N ARG A 411 -2.68 1.92 -7.89
CA ARG A 411 -2.13 1.69 -6.55
C ARG A 411 -3.23 1.83 -5.52
N VAL A 412 -3.30 0.90 -4.58
CA VAL A 412 -4.14 1.01 -3.40
C VAL A 412 -3.26 1.01 -2.17
N ILE A 413 -3.40 2.03 -1.33
CA ILE A 413 -2.67 2.13 -0.06
C ILE A 413 -3.71 2.15 1.06
N ILE A 414 -3.49 1.31 2.07
CA ILE A 414 -4.35 1.23 3.25
C ILE A 414 -3.64 1.98 4.38
N PHE A 415 -4.31 3.02 4.87
CA PHE A 415 -3.88 3.84 6.01
C PHE A 415 -4.65 3.45 7.27
#